data_AF-A0A6N2YFF5-F1
#
_entry.id   AF-A0A6N2YFF5-F1
#
_cell.length_a   1.000
_cell.length_b   1.000
_cell.length_c   1.000
_cell.angle_alpha   90.00
_cell.angle_beta   90.00
_cell.angle_gamma   90.00
#
_symmetry.space_group_name_H-M   'P 1'
#
loop_
_entity.id
_entity.type
_entity.pdbx_description
1 polymer ?
#
loop_
_entity_poly.entity_id
_entity_poly.type
_entity_poly.pdbx_seq_one_letter_code
_entity_poly.pdbx_strand_id
1 'polypeptide(L)'
;MLVKNAENRGQLEFVSLETMVPQDHLLRKIEAAIDFKKIYEFVEGLYCEDNGRPSIDPVALFKIVLIQHIYGIPSLRRTLEEVSMNLAYRWFIGYPLTEAVPHFSTVSYNFKHRFNHATVEYVFRWVLKAAAEEGYLDTEAIFVDGTHIKASANLKKQAKKAVSKQAKRYAKELFNEVNKEREEHGKKPFSDDSDKKPPQERETKETVVSTTDPESGVFHKGEHKKCFAYEAHTACDNHNFVLGVHVTPGNIHDSVAFDPLYDELCRDYPEHKIVVADSAYKTPWICKCIFESGRILSTCYTRPKTKENGHPWWAYVYDEYFDDVICPEYRALHYSTTNRDGYREYKSRAYLVPFPVSWTVKMKKKQKETQDILSYHSQAAGCSDKARAKASGGRQPIEECGRTGL
;
A
#
# COMPACT_ATOMS: atom_id res chain seq x y z
N MET A 1 1.15 24.04 -54.02
CA MET A 1 0.22 23.53 -55.06
C MET A 1 -0.67 22.48 -54.43
N LEU A 2 -1.99 22.54 -54.66
CA LEU A 2 -2.92 21.55 -54.14
C LEU A 2 -3.07 20.43 -55.18
N VAL A 3 -2.62 19.22 -54.85
CA VAL A 3 -2.87 18.03 -55.67
C VAL A 3 -4.25 17.47 -55.30
N LYS A 4 -5.16 17.37 -56.27
CA LYS A 4 -6.50 16.78 -56.09
C LYS A 4 -6.50 15.34 -56.62
N ASN A 5 -7.26 14.45 -55.97
CA ASN A 5 -7.50 13.05 -56.38
C ASN A 5 -6.28 12.10 -56.38
N ALA A 6 -5.33 12.27 -55.46
CA ALA A 6 -4.27 11.28 -55.27
C ALA A 6 -4.81 10.04 -54.54
N GLU A 7 -5.14 8.98 -55.28
CA GLU A 7 -5.60 7.69 -54.75
C GLU A 7 -4.68 6.55 -55.19
N ASN A 8 -3.49 6.44 -54.57
CA ASN A 8 -2.49 5.42 -54.90
C ASN A 8 -2.58 4.15 -54.03
N ARG A 9 -3.77 3.79 -53.54
CA ARG A 9 -3.95 2.71 -52.53
C ARG A 9 -3.52 1.32 -53.03
N GLY A 10 -3.45 1.10 -54.33
CA GLY A 10 -3.06 -0.18 -54.94
C GLY A 10 -1.60 -0.28 -55.39
N GLN A 11 -0.78 0.74 -55.12
CA GLN A 11 0.63 0.74 -55.53
C GLN A 11 1.44 -0.23 -54.66
N LEU A 12 2.27 -1.05 -55.31
CA LEU A 12 3.21 -1.93 -54.63
C LEU A 12 4.50 -1.15 -54.36
N GLU A 13 4.91 -1.10 -53.09
CA GLU A 13 6.11 -0.40 -52.64
C GLU A 13 7.02 -1.36 -51.85
N PHE A 14 8.33 -1.24 -52.09
CA PHE A 14 9.35 -1.93 -51.29
C PHE A 14 9.78 -0.99 -50.17
N VAL A 15 9.31 -1.26 -48.96
CA VAL A 15 9.52 -0.40 -47.79
C VAL A 15 10.29 -1.13 -46.69
N SER A 16 11.13 -0.39 -45.96
CA SER A 16 11.79 -0.88 -44.74
C SER A 16 11.07 -0.32 -43.51
N LEU A 17 10.70 -1.17 -42.56
CA LEU A 17 10.11 -0.73 -41.29
C LEU A 17 11.06 0.21 -40.53
N GLU A 18 12.37 -0.01 -40.67
CA GLU A 18 13.40 0.81 -40.02
C GLU A 18 13.36 2.27 -40.48
N THR A 19 13.08 2.53 -41.76
CA THR A 19 13.01 3.89 -42.30
C THR A 19 11.64 4.53 -42.09
N MET A 20 10.59 3.73 -41.89
CA MET A 20 9.21 4.20 -41.77
C MET A 20 8.88 4.69 -40.35
N VAL A 21 9.55 4.15 -39.32
CA VAL A 21 9.32 4.56 -37.93
C VAL A 21 10.26 5.72 -37.57
N PRO A 22 9.73 6.89 -37.17
CA PRO A 22 10.54 8.06 -36.80
C PRO A 22 11.60 7.73 -35.75
N GLN A 23 12.81 8.30 -35.90
CA GLN A 23 13.96 8.00 -35.02
C GLN A 23 13.73 8.44 -33.56
N ASP A 24 12.93 9.48 -33.35
CA ASP A 24 12.57 10.02 -32.04
C ASP A 24 11.35 9.34 -31.40
N HIS A 25 10.77 8.33 -32.06
CA HIS A 25 9.59 7.62 -31.58
C HIS A 25 9.83 6.93 -30.23
N LEU A 26 8.84 6.97 -29.33
CA LEU A 26 8.94 6.43 -27.98
C LEU A 26 9.41 4.96 -27.94
N LEU A 27 8.83 4.10 -28.79
CA LEU A 27 9.19 2.69 -28.85
C LEU A 27 10.66 2.45 -29.23
N ARG A 28 11.29 3.34 -30.00
CA ARG A 28 12.73 3.26 -30.29
C ARG A 28 13.56 3.57 -29.06
N LYS A 29 13.15 4.59 -28.29
CA LYS A 29 13.82 4.94 -27.02
C LYS A 29 13.72 3.79 -26.03
N ILE A 30 12.57 3.13 -25.95
CA ILE A 30 12.37 1.96 -25.10
C ILE A 30 13.22 0.78 -25.57
N GLU A 31 13.24 0.47 -26.88
CA GLU A 31 14.07 -0.60 -27.45
C GLU A 31 15.57 -0.37 -27.19
N ALA A 32 16.03 0.89 -27.25
CA ALA A 32 17.41 1.25 -26.97
C ALA A 32 17.76 1.21 -25.47
N ALA A 33 16.79 1.49 -24.59
CA ALA A 33 17.01 1.54 -23.15
C ALA A 33 16.95 0.17 -22.47
N ILE A 34 16.26 -0.81 -23.06
CA ILE A 34 15.98 -2.10 -22.43
C ILE A 34 16.43 -3.26 -23.34
N ASP A 35 17.35 -4.08 -22.85
CA ASP A 35 17.72 -5.32 -23.54
C ASP A 35 16.71 -6.44 -23.28
N PHE A 36 15.69 -6.52 -24.15
CA PHE A 36 14.63 -7.52 -24.05
C PHE A 36 15.12 -8.98 -24.16
N LYS A 37 16.35 -9.25 -24.61
CA LYS A 37 16.87 -10.62 -24.71
C LYS A 37 17.02 -11.29 -23.36
N LYS A 38 17.16 -10.53 -22.27
CA LYS A 38 17.17 -11.07 -20.89
C LYS A 38 15.90 -11.81 -20.52
N ILE A 39 14.79 -11.58 -21.23
CA ILE A 39 13.57 -12.36 -21.04
C ILE A 39 13.82 -13.84 -21.35
N TYR A 40 14.63 -14.16 -22.37
CA TYR A 40 14.94 -15.54 -22.74
C TYR A 40 15.58 -16.30 -21.58
N GLU A 41 16.54 -15.70 -20.88
CA GLU A 41 17.24 -16.32 -19.74
C GLU A 41 16.28 -16.85 -18.66
N PHE A 42 15.15 -16.19 -18.45
CA PHE A 42 14.18 -16.58 -17.42
C PHE A 42 13.10 -17.53 -17.93
N VAL A 43 12.70 -17.40 -19.20
CA VAL A 43 11.58 -18.16 -19.74
C VAL A 43 12.00 -19.40 -20.51
N GLU A 44 13.28 -19.57 -20.86
CA GLU A 44 13.77 -20.69 -21.67
C GLU A 44 13.34 -22.06 -21.12
N GLY A 45 13.47 -22.27 -19.80
CA GLY A 45 13.05 -23.50 -19.13
C GLY A 45 11.53 -23.79 -19.16
N LEU A 46 10.71 -22.82 -19.61
CA LEU A 46 9.27 -23.00 -19.81
C LEU A 46 8.91 -23.50 -21.22
N TYR A 47 9.92 -23.62 -22.10
CA TYR A 47 9.78 -24.03 -23.49
C TYR A 47 10.50 -25.37 -23.71
N CYS A 48 10.02 -26.13 -24.69
CA CYS A 48 10.67 -27.37 -25.12
C CYS A 48 11.68 -27.04 -26.22
N GLU A 49 12.87 -27.65 -26.16
CA GLU A 49 13.96 -27.36 -27.09
C GLU A 49 13.71 -27.91 -28.50
N ASP A 50 13.14 -29.11 -28.62
CA ASP A 50 13.21 -29.89 -29.86
C ASP A 50 11.87 -30.51 -30.33
N ASN A 51 10.77 -30.33 -29.60
CA ASN A 51 9.52 -31.01 -29.91
C ASN A 51 8.29 -30.08 -30.05
N GLY A 52 7.44 -30.39 -31.02
CA GLY A 52 6.16 -29.75 -31.26
C GLY A 52 6.19 -28.58 -32.24
N ARG A 53 5.07 -27.83 -32.27
CA ARG A 53 4.93 -26.63 -33.11
C ARG A 53 5.80 -25.51 -32.53
N PRO A 54 6.59 -24.79 -33.35
CA PRO A 54 7.35 -23.63 -32.90
C PRO A 54 6.45 -22.64 -32.17
N SER A 55 6.88 -22.25 -30.98
CA SER A 55 6.15 -21.28 -30.16
C SER A 55 6.36 -19.86 -30.70
N ILE A 56 5.46 -18.96 -30.32
CA ILE A 56 5.68 -17.53 -30.55
C ILE A 56 6.80 -17.06 -29.64
N ASP A 57 7.65 -16.18 -30.17
CA ASP A 57 8.72 -15.54 -29.43
C ASP A 57 8.21 -14.89 -28.12
N PRO A 58 8.71 -15.31 -26.93
CA PRO A 58 8.32 -14.72 -25.66
C PRO A 58 8.58 -13.21 -25.61
N VAL A 59 9.67 -12.71 -26.22
CA VAL A 59 9.97 -11.27 -26.24
C VAL A 59 8.85 -10.51 -26.95
N ALA A 60 8.41 -10.98 -28.12
CA ALA A 60 7.27 -10.41 -28.81
C ALA A 60 5.99 -10.41 -27.95
N LEU A 61 5.73 -11.48 -27.18
CA LEU A 61 4.57 -11.54 -26.28
C LEU A 61 4.63 -10.46 -25.18
N PHE A 62 5.78 -10.26 -24.55
CA PHE A 62 5.97 -9.20 -23.55
C PHE A 62 5.84 -7.81 -24.18
N LYS A 63 6.44 -7.59 -25.36
CA LYS A 63 6.33 -6.32 -26.08
C LYS A 63 4.89 -5.97 -26.46
N ILE A 64 4.08 -6.96 -26.87
CA ILE A 64 2.65 -6.75 -27.13
C ILE A 64 1.91 -6.24 -25.88
N VAL A 65 2.18 -6.84 -24.72
CA VAL A 65 1.57 -6.42 -23.45
C VAL A 65 2.09 -5.05 -23.02
N LEU A 66 3.36 -4.73 -23.27
CA LEU A 66 3.90 -3.39 -23.03
C LEU A 66 3.21 -2.34 -23.89
N ILE A 67 3.02 -2.58 -25.20
CA ILE A 67 2.26 -1.67 -26.08
C ILE A 67 0.86 -1.42 -25.51
N GLN A 68 0.18 -2.48 -25.06
CA GLN A 68 -1.15 -2.35 -24.47
C GLN A 68 -1.17 -1.36 -23.30
N HIS A 69 -0.18 -1.43 -22.40
CA HIS A 69 -0.14 -0.59 -21.21
C HIS A 69 0.38 0.83 -21.50
N ILE A 70 1.43 0.96 -22.32
CA ILE A 70 2.02 2.25 -22.70
C ILE A 70 0.98 3.16 -23.39
N TYR A 71 0.19 2.58 -24.30
CA TYR A 71 -0.82 3.34 -25.05
C TYR A 71 -2.24 3.23 -24.46
N GLY A 72 -2.41 2.56 -23.31
CA GLY A 72 -3.70 2.45 -22.63
C GLY A 72 -4.78 1.74 -23.45
N ILE A 73 -4.41 0.72 -24.24
CA ILE A 73 -5.35 -0.01 -25.09
C ILE A 73 -6.23 -0.94 -24.22
N PRO A 74 -7.57 -0.82 -24.27
CA PRO A 74 -8.45 -1.43 -23.27
C PRO A 74 -8.59 -2.96 -23.38
N SER A 75 -8.12 -3.58 -24.46
CA SER A 75 -8.25 -5.04 -24.63
C SER A 75 -7.14 -5.60 -25.50
N LEU A 76 -6.69 -6.82 -25.18
CA LEU A 76 -5.72 -7.56 -25.99
C LEU A 76 -6.19 -7.80 -27.44
N ARG A 77 -7.50 -7.92 -27.68
CA ARG A 77 -8.06 -8.03 -29.03
C ARG A 77 -7.75 -6.78 -29.84
N ARG A 78 -8.13 -5.63 -29.30
CA ARG A 78 -7.84 -4.34 -29.91
C ARG A 78 -6.33 -4.09 -30.02
N THR A 79 -5.54 -4.51 -29.04
CA THR A 79 -4.07 -4.40 -29.12
C THR A 79 -3.54 -5.12 -30.35
N LEU A 80 -3.98 -6.36 -30.62
CA LEU A 80 -3.49 -7.09 -31.80
C LEU A 80 -4.06 -6.59 -33.12
N GLU A 81 -5.29 -6.06 -33.13
CA GLU A 81 -5.80 -5.31 -34.28
C GLU A 81 -4.92 -4.09 -34.57
N GLU A 82 -4.57 -3.29 -33.55
CA GLU A 82 -3.69 -2.13 -33.73
C GLU A 82 -2.26 -2.53 -34.10
N VAL A 83 -1.70 -3.58 -33.51
CA VAL A 83 -0.38 -4.13 -33.90
C VAL A 83 -0.41 -4.60 -35.35
N SER A 84 -1.53 -5.14 -35.84
CA SER A 84 -1.65 -5.54 -37.25
C SER A 84 -1.64 -4.34 -38.21
N MET A 85 -2.12 -3.17 -37.79
CA MET A 85 -2.28 -1.99 -38.65
C MET A 85 -1.16 -0.95 -38.48
N ASN A 86 -0.51 -0.92 -37.32
CA ASN A 86 0.45 0.13 -36.95
C ASN A 86 1.90 -0.32 -37.19
N LEU A 87 2.60 0.39 -38.08
CA LEU A 87 4.00 0.11 -38.45
C LEU A 87 4.95 0.21 -37.26
N ALA A 88 4.77 1.19 -36.35
CA ALA A 88 5.63 1.36 -35.19
C ALA A 88 5.49 0.20 -34.20
N TYR A 89 4.28 -0.35 -34.06
CA TYR A 89 4.02 -1.49 -33.20
C TYR A 89 4.66 -2.75 -33.76
N ARG A 90 4.52 -2.98 -35.08
CA ARG A 90 5.19 -4.10 -35.76
C ARG A 90 6.70 -4.02 -35.68
N TRP A 91 7.26 -2.83 -35.91
CA TRP A 91 8.69 -2.59 -35.74
C TRP A 91 9.15 -2.95 -34.33
N PHE A 92 8.44 -2.48 -33.30
CA PHE A 92 8.81 -2.74 -31.91
C PHE A 92 8.80 -4.22 -31.56
N ILE A 93 7.76 -4.97 -31.97
CA ILE A 93 7.69 -6.42 -31.73
C ILE A 93 8.63 -7.24 -32.63
N GLY A 94 9.25 -6.62 -33.65
CA GLY A 94 10.15 -7.27 -34.58
C GLY A 94 9.48 -8.07 -35.71
N TYR A 95 8.21 -7.79 -36.02
CA TYR A 95 7.45 -8.56 -37.02
C TYR A 95 7.41 -7.84 -38.37
N PRO A 96 7.71 -8.52 -39.49
CA PRO A 96 7.53 -7.95 -40.81
C PRO A 96 6.05 -7.76 -41.15
N LEU A 97 5.76 -6.96 -42.18
CA LEU A 97 4.39 -6.68 -42.62
C LEU A 97 3.68 -7.91 -43.21
N THR A 98 4.45 -8.85 -43.74
CA THR A 98 3.96 -10.08 -44.38
C THR A 98 3.62 -11.19 -43.38
N GLU A 99 4.22 -11.17 -42.20
CA GLU A 99 3.99 -12.18 -41.17
C GLU A 99 2.70 -11.89 -40.41
N ALA A 100 1.88 -12.91 -40.15
CA ALA A 100 0.65 -12.72 -39.38
C ALA A 100 0.98 -12.47 -37.90
N VAL A 101 0.33 -11.45 -37.30
CA VAL A 101 0.38 -11.27 -35.84
C VAL A 101 -0.26 -12.47 -35.13
N PRO A 102 0.19 -12.82 -33.92
CA PRO A 102 -0.44 -13.89 -33.15
C PRO A 102 -1.91 -13.59 -32.87
N HIS A 103 -2.68 -14.62 -32.54
CA HIS A 103 -4.05 -14.42 -32.10
C HIS A 103 -4.10 -13.99 -30.62
N PHE A 104 -5.06 -13.15 -30.24
CA PHE A 104 -5.15 -12.59 -28.87
C PHE A 104 -5.24 -13.68 -27.78
N SER A 105 -5.85 -14.81 -28.12
CA SER A 105 -5.96 -15.96 -27.22
C SER A 105 -4.61 -16.55 -26.87
N THR A 106 -3.64 -16.50 -27.79
CA THR A 106 -2.30 -17.04 -27.54
C THR A 106 -1.55 -16.19 -26.54
N VAL A 107 -1.63 -14.86 -26.66
CA VAL A 107 -1.06 -13.93 -25.67
C VAL A 107 -1.71 -14.16 -24.31
N SER A 108 -3.04 -14.15 -24.26
CA SER A 108 -3.79 -14.37 -23.01
C SER A 108 -3.51 -15.73 -22.37
N TYR A 109 -3.36 -16.79 -23.16
CA TYR A 109 -3.09 -18.13 -22.66
C TYR A 109 -1.69 -18.21 -22.03
N ASN A 110 -0.66 -17.64 -22.68
CA ASN A 110 0.69 -17.64 -22.13
C ASN A 110 0.78 -16.88 -20.81
N PHE A 111 0.20 -15.68 -20.70
CA PHE A 111 0.19 -14.91 -19.45
C PHE A 111 -0.71 -15.50 -18.34
N LYS A 112 -1.63 -16.40 -18.70
CA LYS A 112 -2.49 -17.08 -17.72
C LYS A 112 -1.87 -18.39 -17.21
N HIS A 113 -1.13 -19.10 -18.06
CA HIS A 113 -0.72 -20.47 -17.78
C HIS A 113 0.79 -20.70 -17.77
N ARG A 114 1.56 -19.93 -18.54
CA ARG A 114 3.01 -20.12 -18.71
C ARG A 114 3.80 -19.12 -17.88
N PHE A 115 3.52 -17.83 -18.06
CA PHE A 115 4.17 -16.76 -17.30
C PHE A 115 3.42 -16.59 -15.98
N ASN A 116 4.04 -17.01 -14.89
CA ASN A 116 3.45 -16.94 -13.57
C ASN A 116 3.81 -15.62 -12.88
N HIS A 117 3.34 -15.43 -11.64
CA HIS A 117 3.66 -14.25 -10.84
C HIS A 117 5.18 -14.03 -10.70
N ALA A 118 5.96 -15.10 -10.52
CA ALA A 118 7.42 -15.01 -10.41
C ALA A 118 8.08 -14.52 -11.71
N THR A 119 7.55 -14.88 -12.89
CA THR A 119 8.02 -14.36 -14.18
C THR A 119 7.81 -12.85 -14.27
N VAL A 120 6.61 -12.38 -13.92
CA VAL A 120 6.29 -10.94 -13.99
C VAL A 120 7.10 -10.15 -12.97
N GLU A 121 7.23 -10.69 -11.75
CA GLU A 121 8.05 -10.09 -10.70
C GLU A 121 9.52 -9.99 -11.11
N TYR A 122 10.07 -11.06 -11.72
CA TYR A 122 11.44 -11.03 -12.23
C TYR A 122 11.64 -9.92 -13.27
N VAL A 123 10.74 -9.83 -14.26
CA VAL A 123 10.83 -8.79 -15.31
C VAL A 123 10.73 -7.39 -14.69
N PHE A 124 9.83 -7.19 -13.73
CA PHE A 124 9.70 -5.94 -13.00
C PHE A 124 10.99 -5.55 -12.26
N ARG A 125 11.55 -6.48 -11.47
CA ARG A 125 12.79 -6.24 -10.72
C ARG A 125 13.99 -6.03 -11.63
N TRP A 126 14.06 -6.75 -12.75
CA TRP A 126 15.10 -6.56 -13.74
C TRP A 126 15.06 -5.15 -14.35
N VAL A 127 13.88 -4.67 -14.75
CA VAL A 127 13.73 -3.31 -15.30
C VAL A 127 14.11 -2.25 -14.26
N LEU A 128 13.72 -2.43 -13.00
CA LEU A 128 14.14 -1.53 -11.91
C LEU A 128 15.65 -1.57 -11.68
N LYS A 129 16.25 -2.76 -11.72
CA LYS A 129 17.70 -2.91 -11.59
C LYS A 129 18.44 -2.19 -12.71
N ALA A 130 17.97 -2.30 -13.95
CA ALA A 130 18.55 -1.55 -15.07
C ALA A 130 18.46 -0.03 -14.85
N ALA A 131 17.33 0.47 -14.36
CA ALA A 131 17.19 1.88 -14.01
C ALA A 131 18.11 2.30 -12.84
N ALA A 132 18.35 1.40 -11.88
CA ALA A 132 19.21 1.65 -10.73
C ALA A 132 20.70 1.72 -11.13
N GLU A 133 21.14 0.82 -12.01
CA GLU A 133 22.52 0.78 -12.53
C GLU A 133 22.88 2.05 -13.30
N GLU A 134 21.90 2.66 -13.97
CA GLU A 134 22.04 3.95 -14.66
C GLU A 134 21.88 5.18 -13.73
N GLY A 135 21.60 4.96 -12.43
CA GLY A 135 21.49 6.03 -11.43
C GLY A 135 20.17 6.82 -11.47
N TYR A 136 19.10 6.26 -12.04
CA TYR A 136 17.79 6.92 -12.06
C TYR A 136 17.00 6.77 -10.77
N LEU A 137 17.34 5.80 -9.91
CA LEU A 137 16.67 5.58 -8.64
C LEU A 137 17.25 6.49 -7.55
N ASP A 138 16.36 7.14 -6.80
CA ASP A 138 16.68 7.88 -5.58
C ASP A 138 15.90 7.28 -4.40
N THR A 139 16.56 6.34 -3.70
CA THR A 139 15.99 5.54 -2.62
C THR A 139 16.15 6.17 -1.24
N GLU A 140 16.62 7.43 -1.12
CA GLU A 140 16.77 8.08 0.19
C GLU A 140 15.43 8.20 0.92
N ALA A 141 14.37 8.52 0.17
CA ALA A 141 13.00 8.60 0.65
C ALA A 141 12.09 7.66 -0.15
N ILE A 142 11.28 6.87 0.57
CA ILE A 142 10.28 5.97 0.00
C ILE A 142 8.89 6.49 0.35
N PHE A 143 8.02 6.56 -0.66
CA PHE A 143 6.64 7.02 -0.54
C PHE A 143 5.70 5.82 -0.66
N VAL A 144 4.90 5.56 0.36
CA VAL A 144 3.94 4.45 0.41
C VAL A 144 2.52 5.01 0.35
N ASP A 145 1.77 4.58 -0.66
CA ASP A 145 0.37 4.95 -0.86
C ASP A 145 -0.49 3.75 -1.26
N GLY A 146 -1.78 3.80 -0.91
CA GLY A 146 -2.77 2.77 -1.21
C GLY A 146 -3.77 3.27 -2.26
N THR A 147 -3.82 2.62 -3.43
CA THR A 147 -4.79 2.96 -4.47
C THR A 147 -5.81 1.85 -4.67
N HIS A 148 -7.10 2.22 -4.58
CA HIS A 148 -8.20 1.30 -4.83
C HIS A 148 -8.47 1.12 -6.33
N ILE A 149 -8.29 -0.11 -6.82
CA ILE A 149 -8.55 -0.51 -8.20
C ILE A 149 -9.89 -1.25 -8.25
N LYS A 150 -10.85 -0.74 -9.03
CA LYS A 150 -12.16 -1.38 -9.16
C LYS A 150 -12.03 -2.73 -9.88
N ALA A 151 -12.53 -3.79 -9.25
CA ALA A 151 -12.57 -5.12 -9.84
C ALA A 151 -13.66 -5.23 -10.92
N SER A 152 -13.47 -6.13 -11.89
CA SER A 152 -14.46 -6.45 -12.93
C SER A 152 -15.52 -7.43 -12.39
N ALA A 153 -16.14 -7.09 -11.26
CA ALA A 153 -17.09 -7.93 -10.55
C ALA A 153 -18.39 -7.18 -10.24
N ASN A 154 -19.52 -7.89 -10.36
CA ASN A 154 -20.85 -7.34 -10.12
C ASN A 154 -21.30 -7.63 -8.67
N LEU A 155 -21.72 -6.60 -7.94
CA LEU A 155 -22.26 -6.71 -6.57
C LEU A 155 -23.44 -7.66 -6.44
N LYS A 156 -24.23 -7.82 -7.52
CA LYS A 156 -25.36 -8.77 -7.53
C LYS A 156 -24.90 -10.23 -7.48
N LYS A 157 -23.64 -10.52 -7.84
CA LYS A 157 -23.04 -11.86 -7.82
C LYS A 157 -22.11 -12.00 -6.61
N GLN A 158 -22.73 -12.14 -5.44
CA GLN A 158 -22.02 -12.24 -4.17
C GLN A 158 -22.49 -13.46 -3.37
N ALA A 159 -21.56 -14.07 -2.64
CA ALA A 159 -21.81 -15.12 -1.68
C ALA A 159 -21.23 -14.69 -0.32
N LYS A 160 -21.87 -15.11 0.77
CA LYS A 160 -21.31 -14.95 2.10
C LYS A 160 -20.37 -16.11 2.39
N LYS A 161 -19.14 -15.80 2.82
CA LYS A 161 -18.18 -16.80 3.26
C LYS A 161 -17.72 -16.44 4.67
N ALA A 162 -17.71 -17.43 5.56
CA ALA A 162 -17.07 -17.28 6.86
C ALA A 162 -15.56 -17.30 6.65
N VAL A 163 -14.91 -16.17 6.89
CA VAL A 163 -13.44 -16.06 6.83
C VAL A 163 -12.93 -15.94 8.25
N SER A 164 -11.88 -16.68 8.58
CA SER A 164 -11.20 -16.53 9.86
C SER A 164 -10.58 -15.14 9.93
N LYS A 165 -10.85 -14.41 11.01
CA LYS A 165 -10.22 -13.11 11.24
C LYS A 165 -8.71 -13.33 11.33
N GLN A 166 -7.95 -12.79 10.38
CA GLN A 166 -6.49 -12.81 10.47
C GLN A 166 -6.08 -12.07 11.74
N ALA A 167 -5.29 -12.74 12.58
CA ALA A 167 -4.67 -12.09 13.73
C ALA A 167 -3.72 -11.01 13.19
N LYS A 168 -3.85 -9.78 13.71
CA LYS A 168 -2.90 -8.71 13.37
C LYS A 168 -1.51 -9.18 13.81
N ARG A 169 -0.50 -9.08 12.95
CA ARG A 169 0.89 -9.51 13.23
C ARG A 169 1.39 -8.98 14.58
N TYR A 170 1.03 -7.73 14.90
CA TYR A 170 1.39 -7.04 16.14
C TYR A 170 0.57 -7.39 17.39
N ALA A 171 -0.55 -8.12 17.27
CA ALA A 171 -1.47 -8.32 18.40
C ALA A 171 -0.78 -9.05 19.57
N LYS A 172 0.12 -9.99 19.27
CA LYS A 172 0.89 -10.73 20.27
C LYS A 172 1.92 -9.84 20.96
N GLU A 173 2.61 -8.99 20.20
CA GLU A 173 3.59 -8.06 20.76
C GLU A 173 2.94 -6.98 21.61
N LEU A 174 1.82 -6.41 21.15
CA LEU A 174 1.02 -5.47 21.93
C LEU A 174 0.61 -6.11 23.25
N PHE A 175 0.13 -7.36 23.21
CA PHE A 175 -0.30 -8.07 24.41
C PHE A 175 0.85 -8.24 25.42
N ASN A 176 2.04 -8.60 24.94
CA ASN A 176 3.24 -8.71 25.78
C ASN A 176 3.62 -7.36 26.40
N GLU A 177 3.58 -6.27 25.62
CA GLU A 177 3.88 -4.92 26.10
C GLU A 177 2.86 -4.44 27.13
N VAL A 178 1.56 -4.67 26.89
CA VAL A 178 0.48 -4.38 27.83
C VAL A 178 0.67 -5.14 29.14
N ASN A 179 1.07 -6.41 29.08
CA ASN A 179 1.30 -7.20 30.29
C ASN A 179 2.50 -6.71 31.08
N LYS A 180 3.61 -6.38 30.42
CA LYS A 180 4.79 -5.80 31.06
C LYS A 180 4.45 -4.49 31.77
N GLU A 181 3.69 -3.61 31.12
CA GLU A 181 3.23 -2.34 31.72
C GLU A 181 2.30 -2.60 32.91
N ARG A 182 1.37 -3.56 32.81
CA ARG A 182 0.52 -3.93 33.94
C ARG A 182 1.35 -4.40 35.14
N GLU A 183 2.39 -5.19 34.93
CA GLU A 183 3.30 -5.65 35.98
C GLU A 183 4.09 -4.50 36.61
N GLU A 184 4.61 -3.57 35.81
CA GLU A 184 5.28 -2.35 36.31
C GLU A 184 4.37 -1.50 37.20
N HIS A 185 3.06 -1.45 36.89
CA HIS A 185 2.05 -0.78 37.71
C HIS A 185 1.41 -1.69 38.79
N GLY A 186 2.00 -2.86 39.09
CA GLY A 186 1.54 -3.78 40.13
C GLY A 186 0.16 -4.42 39.87
N LYS A 187 -0.30 -4.42 38.62
CA LYS A 187 -1.54 -5.05 38.16
C LYS A 187 -1.26 -6.46 37.66
N LYS A 188 -2.24 -7.35 37.81
CA LYS A 188 -2.14 -8.72 37.29
C LYS A 188 -2.10 -8.71 35.75
N PRO A 189 -1.18 -9.46 35.11
CA PRO A 189 -1.15 -9.62 33.67
C PRO A 189 -2.43 -10.30 33.19
N PHE A 190 -2.80 -10.06 31.94
CA PHE A 190 -3.89 -10.77 31.31
C PHE A 190 -3.44 -12.21 30.98
N SER A 191 -4.35 -13.18 31.15
CA SER A 191 -4.13 -14.51 30.61
C SER A 191 -4.17 -14.46 29.09
N ASP A 192 -3.16 -15.06 28.45
CA ASP A 192 -3.22 -15.32 27.02
C ASP A 192 -4.18 -16.48 26.78
N ASP A 193 -5.44 -16.15 26.48
CA ASP A 193 -6.45 -17.13 26.12
C ASP A 193 -6.46 -17.40 24.59
N SER A 194 -5.49 -16.85 23.84
CA SER A 194 -5.41 -17.06 22.38
C SER A 194 -4.97 -18.48 22.00
N ASP A 195 -4.16 -19.13 22.85
CA ASP A 195 -3.73 -20.53 22.69
C ASP A 195 -4.76 -21.55 23.23
N LYS A 196 -5.70 -21.12 24.08
CA LYS A 196 -6.72 -22.00 24.68
C LYS A 196 -7.96 -22.22 23.80
N LYS A 197 -8.11 -21.44 22.72
CA LYS A 197 -9.23 -21.57 21.79
C LYS A 197 -8.83 -22.45 20.61
N PRO A 198 -9.57 -23.52 20.28
CA PRO A 198 -9.29 -24.33 19.10
C PRO A 198 -9.32 -23.46 17.82
N PRO A 199 -8.61 -23.82 16.74
CA PRO A 199 -8.56 -23.03 15.50
C PRO A 199 -9.93 -22.65 14.92
N GLN A 200 -10.97 -23.42 15.26
CA GLN A 200 -12.37 -23.22 14.86
C GLN A 200 -13.08 -22.07 15.59
N GLU A 201 -12.57 -21.58 16.73
CA GLU A 201 -13.16 -20.46 17.51
C GLU A 201 -12.46 -19.10 17.27
N ARG A 202 -11.52 -19.02 16.32
CA ARG A 202 -11.05 -17.72 15.84
C ARG A 202 -12.26 -17.01 15.23
N GLU A 203 -12.69 -15.89 15.82
CA GLU A 203 -13.86 -15.11 15.41
C GLU A 203 -14.04 -15.15 13.89
N THR A 204 -15.01 -15.92 13.42
CA THR A 204 -15.33 -16.03 12.00
C THR A 204 -16.12 -14.78 11.62
N LYS A 205 -15.55 -13.98 10.71
CA LYS A 205 -16.26 -12.82 10.17
C LYS A 205 -16.95 -13.27 8.89
N GLU A 206 -18.28 -13.12 8.84
CA GLU A 206 -19.01 -13.22 7.57
C GLU A 206 -18.51 -12.10 6.65
N THR A 207 -17.84 -12.49 5.58
CA THR A 207 -17.36 -11.56 4.56
C THR A 207 -18.11 -11.84 3.26
N VAL A 208 -18.48 -10.75 2.59
CA VAL A 208 -19.12 -10.81 1.27
C VAL A 208 -18.01 -11.01 0.23
N VAL A 209 -18.09 -12.11 -0.51
CA VAL A 209 -17.13 -12.50 -1.54
C VAL A 209 -17.83 -12.52 -2.88
N SER A 210 -17.18 -12.05 -3.95
CA SER A 210 -17.77 -12.17 -5.29
C SER A 210 -17.72 -13.61 -5.78
N THR A 211 -18.77 -14.05 -6.48
CA THR A 211 -18.77 -15.35 -7.17
C THR A 211 -17.91 -15.31 -8.45
N THR A 212 -17.74 -14.14 -9.05
CA THR A 212 -16.96 -13.98 -10.29
C THR A 212 -15.47 -13.80 -10.01
N ASP A 213 -15.16 -13.08 -8.94
CA ASP A 213 -13.78 -12.79 -8.54
C ASP A 213 -13.62 -12.90 -7.01
N PRO A 214 -13.32 -14.11 -6.50
CA PRO A 214 -13.26 -14.37 -5.07
C PRO A 214 -12.12 -13.65 -4.32
N GLU A 215 -11.14 -13.12 -5.04
CA GLU A 215 -9.99 -12.40 -4.46
C GLU A 215 -10.27 -10.91 -4.27
N SER A 216 -11.33 -10.39 -4.88
CA SER A 216 -11.75 -9.00 -4.72
C SER A 216 -12.50 -8.76 -3.40
N GLY A 217 -12.28 -7.58 -2.81
CA GLY A 217 -12.90 -7.15 -1.55
C GLY A 217 -14.04 -6.14 -1.77
N VAL A 218 -15.04 -6.12 -0.89
CA VAL A 218 -16.08 -5.07 -0.93
C VAL A 218 -15.51 -3.76 -0.38
N PHE A 219 -15.53 -2.72 -1.21
CA PHE A 219 -15.10 -1.36 -0.90
C PHE A 219 -16.26 -0.36 -1.04
N HIS A 220 -16.21 0.71 -0.25
CA HIS A 220 -17.12 1.85 -0.32
C HIS A 220 -16.42 3.04 -0.96
N LYS A 221 -16.78 3.35 -2.21
CA LYS A 221 -16.31 4.55 -2.90
C LYS A 221 -17.18 5.74 -2.50
N GLY A 222 -16.65 6.58 -1.62
CA GLY A 222 -17.37 7.72 -1.04
C GLY A 222 -18.57 7.27 -0.21
N GLU A 223 -19.56 8.15 -0.04
CA GLU A 223 -20.72 7.88 0.83
C GLU A 223 -21.74 6.90 0.23
N HIS A 224 -21.77 6.74 -1.10
CA HIS A 224 -22.96 6.16 -1.77
C HIS A 224 -22.72 4.92 -2.63
N LYS A 225 -21.48 4.57 -3.00
CA LYS A 225 -21.24 3.50 -3.97
C LYS A 225 -20.38 2.37 -3.42
N LYS A 226 -21.02 1.23 -3.14
CA LYS A 226 -20.31 -0.04 -2.93
C LYS A 226 -19.79 -0.58 -4.25
N CYS A 227 -18.60 -1.17 -4.27
CA CYS A 227 -18.07 -1.95 -5.39
C CYS A 227 -17.08 -2.99 -4.90
N PHE A 228 -16.87 -4.05 -5.69
CA PHE A 228 -15.71 -4.91 -5.49
C PHE A 228 -14.46 -4.20 -6.00
N ALA A 229 -13.39 -4.23 -5.21
CA ALA A 229 -12.12 -3.58 -5.49
C ALA A 229 -10.95 -4.39 -4.93
N TYR A 230 -9.78 -4.11 -5.51
CA TYR A 230 -8.48 -4.42 -4.96
C TYR A 230 -7.87 -3.13 -4.41
N GLU A 231 -6.94 -3.27 -3.50
CA GLU A 231 -6.11 -2.19 -3.01
C GLU A 231 -4.66 -2.51 -3.38
N ALA A 232 -4.07 -1.65 -4.19
CA ALA A 232 -2.67 -1.75 -4.57
C ALA A 232 -1.86 -0.80 -3.67
N HIS A 233 -1.05 -1.37 -2.79
CA HIS A 233 -0.12 -0.65 -1.94
C HIS A 233 1.19 -0.51 -2.71
N THR A 234 1.49 0.71 -3.14
CA THR A 234 2.64 1.01 -3.99
C THR A 234 3.67 1.78 -3.19
N ALA A 235 4.93 1.34 -3.29
CA ALA A 235 6.08 2.06 -2.78
C ALA A 235 6.82 2.70 -3.96
N CYS A 236 7.06 4.01 -3.88
CA CYS A 236 7.75 4.78 -4.91
C CYS A 236 8.98 5.46 -4.34
N ASP A 237 9.96 5.71 -5.19
CA ASP A 237 11.13 6.53 -4.88
C ASP A 237 10.84 8.02 -5.11
N ASN A 238 11.83 8.88 -4.91
CA ASN A 238 11.70 10.33 -5.09
C ASN A 238 11.55 10.76 -6.57
N HIS A 239 11.96 9.92 -7.52
CA HIS A 239 11.83 10.16 -8.95
C HIS A 239 10.57 9.51 -9.57
N ASN A 240 9.67 8.96 -8.75
CA ASN A 240 8.44 8.27 -9.13
C ASN A 240 8.63 6.89 -9.79
N PHE A 241 9.79 6.24 -9.60
CA PHE A 241 9.94 4.82 -9.87
C PHE A 241 9.20 4.02 -8.80
N VAL A 242 8.36 3.09 -9.24
CA VAL A 242 7.68 2.15 -8.35
C VAL A 242 8.70 1.09 -7.92
N LEU A 243 9.06 1.06 -6.65
CA LEU A 243 10.03 0.11 -6.07
C LEU A 243 9.39 -1.25 -5.75
N GLY A 244 8.11 -1.25 -5.41
CA GLY A 244 7.37 -2.46 -5.05
C GLY A 244 5.87 -2.23 -5.01
N VAL A 245 5.12 -3.31 -5.23
CA VAL A 245 3.65 -3.30 -5.19
C VAL A 245 3.16 -4.54 -4.45
N HIS A 246 2.34 -4.32 -3.44
CA HIS A 246 1.62 -5.40 -2.77
C HIS A 246 0.12 -5.20 -2.96
N VAL A 247 -0.58 -6.21 -3.46
CA VAL A 247 -2.02 -6.12 -3.76
C VAL A 247 -2.83 -6.89 -2.72
N THR A 248 -3.85 -6.24 -2.17
CA THR A 248 -4.80 -6.87 -1.25
C THR A 248 -6.24 -6.71 -1.73
N PRO A 249 -7.17 -7.55 -1.24
CA PRO A 249 -8.61 -7.30 -1.41
C PRO A 249 -8.99 -5.95 -0.78
N GLY A 250 -9.81 -5.13 -1.45
CA GLY A 250 -10.18 -3.78 -1.00
C GLY A 250 -11.08 -3.69 0.26
N ASN A 251 -11.24 -4.79 0.99
CA ASN A 251 -11.85 -4.84 2.32
C ASN A 251 -10.82 -5.08 3.44
N ILE A 252 -9.55 -5.28 3.08
CA ILE A 252 -8.42 -5.27 4.00
C ILE A 252 -8.05 -3.81 4.27
N HIS A 253 -7.48 -3.53 5.44
CA HIS A 253 -7.06 -2.19 5.83
C HIS A 253 -5.57 -2.02 5.52
N ASP A 254 -5.17 -0.84 5.03
CA ASP A 254 -3.81 -0.48 4.61
C ASP A 254 -2.71 -0.98 5.53
N SER A 255 -2.89 -0.77 6.84
CA SER A 255 -1.92 -1.15 7.86
C SER A 255 -1.55 -2.64 7.87
N VAL A 256 -2.40 -3.52 7.35
CA VAL A 256 -2.14 -4.98 7.29
C VAL A 256 -1.23 -5.32 6.11
N ALA A 257 -1.34 -4.56 5.02
CA ALA A 257 -0.57 -4.78 3.81
C ALA A 257 0.81 -4.12 3.84
N PHE A 258 1.06 -3.26 4.83
CA PHE A 258 2.33 -2.56 4.98
C PHE A 258 3.50 -3.51 5.27
N ASP A 259 3.32 -4.49 6.16
CA ASP A 259 4.44 -5.31 6.63
C ASP A 259 5.13 -6.10 5.48
N PRO A 260 4.42 -6.81 4.59
CA PRO A 260 5.07 -7.51 3.48
C PRO A 260 5.84 -6.58 2.54
N LEU A 261 5.22 -5.44 2.19
CA LEU A 261 5.83 -4.45 1.32
C LEU A 261 7.09 -3.85 1.97
N TYR A 262 7.01 -3.51 3.26
CA TYR A 262 8.13 -2.93 3.99
C TYR A 262 9.28 -3.92 4.21
N ASP A 263 8.96 -5.20 4.49
CA ASP A 263 9.95 -6.28 4.62
C ASP A 263 10.74 -6.46 3.30
N GLU A 264 10.09 -6.34 2.14
CA GLU A 264 10.74 -6.36 0.83
C GLU A 264 11.61 -5.14 0.58
N LEU A 265 11.09 -3.93 0.85
CA LEU A 265 11.86 -2.69 0.68
C LEU A 265 13.12 -2.65 1.55
N CYS A 266 13.03 -3.16 2.79
CA CYS A 266 14.18 -3.25 3.68
C CYS A 266 15.25 -4.24 3.19
N ARG A 267 14.83 -5.29 2.47
CA ARG A 267 15.74 -6.29 1.90
C ARG A 267 16.44 -5.75 0.67
N ASP A 268 15.69 -5.11 -0.21
CA ASP A 268 16.17 -4.73 -1.54
C ASP A 268 16.87 -3.36 -1.54
N TYR A 269 16.45 -2.46 -0.64
CA TYR A 269 16.95 -1.09 -0.53
C TYR A 269 17.32 -0.74 0.92
N PRO A 270 18.29 -1.41 1.56
CA PRO A 270 18.59 -1.20 2.98
C PRO A 270 18.98 0.24 3.32
N GLU A 271 19.50 1.00 2.36
CA GLU A 271 20.00 2.38 2.49
C GLU A 271 18.92 3.46 2.68
N HIS A 272 17.64 3.13 2.46
CA HIS A 272 16.57 4.12 2.60
C HIS A 272 16.46 4.64 4.04
N LYS A 273 16.32 5.96 4.17
CA LYS A 273 16.31 6.65 5.48
C LYS A 273 14.93 7.14 5.88
N ILE A 274 14.15 7.59 4.90
CA ILE A 274 12.86 8.25 5.13
C ILE A 274 11.75 7.39 4.53
N VAL A 275 10.71 7.13 5.32
CA VAL A 275 9.47 6.50 4.87
C VAL A 275 8.35 7.51 5.01
N VAL A 276 7.79 7.92 3.88
CA VAL A 276 6.63 8.80 3.81
C VAL A 276 5.40 7.93 3.58
N ALA A 277 4.40 8.00 4.46
CA ALA A 277 3.20 7.19 4.32
C ALA A 277 1.94 8.00 4.64
N ASP A 278 0.82 7.64 4.00
CA ASP A 278 -0.47 8.25 4.33
C ASP A 278 -0.92 7.92 5.77
N SER A 279 -1.84 8.73 6.27
CA SER A 279 -2.47 8.58 7.59
C SER A 279 -3.09 7.20 7.83
N ALA A 280 -3.52 6.48 6.79
CA ALA A 280 -4.05 5.12 6.92
C ALA A 280 -2.98 4.11 7.41
N TYR A 281 -1.70 4.35 7.09
CA TYR A 281 -0.57 3.55 7.54
C TYR A 281 -0.07 3.93 8.94
N LYS A 282 -0.62 5.00 9.54
CA LYS A 282 -0.22 5.50 10.85
C LYS A 282 -0.78 4.65 11.99
N THR A 283 -0.20 3.48 12.19
CA THR A 283 -0.46 2.64 13.35
C THR A 283 0.73 2.63 14.31
N PRO A 284 0.52 2.45 15.63
CA PRO A 284 1.62 2.36 16.59
C PRO A 284 2.63 1.27 16.23
N TRP A 285 2.15 0.15 15.69
CA TRP A 285 2.99 -0.95 15.21
C TRP A 285 3.93 -0.50 14.09
N ILE A 286 3.38 0.08 13.01
CA ILE A 286 4.17 0.53 11.87
C ILE A 286 5.19 1.59 12.29
N CYS A 287 4.80 2.51 13.17
CA CYS A 287 5.71 3.52 13.72
C CYS A 287 6.89 2.85 14.45
N LYS A 288 6.59 1.89 15.34
CA LYS A 288 7.60 1.13 16.08
C LYS A 288 8.55 0.39 15.13
N CYS A 289 8.03 -0.35 14.16
CA CYS A 289 8.84 -1.10 13.20
C CYS A 289 9.81 -0.21 12.42
N ILE A 290 9.36 0.97 11.99
CA ILE A 290 10.20 1.90 11.23
C ILE A 290 11.28 2.51 12.15
N PHE A 291 10.93 2.94 13.36
CA PHE A 291 11.90 3.51 14.31
C PHE A 291 12.92 2.49 14.81
N GLU A 292 12.51 1.26 15.13
CA GLU A 292 13.42 0.18 15.52
C GLU A 292 14.38 -0.20 14.40
N SER A 293 13.98 0.00 13.14
CA SER A 293 14.86 -0.17 11.99
C SER A 293 15.84 1.00 11.76
N GLY A 294 15.82 2.03 12.62
CA GLY A 294 16.69 3.21 12.54
C GLY A 294 16.27 4.24 11.50
N ARG A 295 15.01 4.21 11.04
CA ARG A 295 14.49 5.04 9.95
C ARG A 295 13.52 6.10 10.43
N ILE A 296 13.32 7.11 9.60
CA ILE A 296 12.46 8.26 9.90
C ILE A 296 11.11 8.05 9.23
N LEU A 297 10.03 8.08 10.02
CA LEU A 297 8.65 8.06 9.52
C LEU A 297 8.10 9.48 9.37
N SER A 298 7.69 9.83 8.15
CA SER A 298 6.93 11.04 7.86
C SER A 298 5.48 10.66 7.52
N THR A 299 4.52 11.10 8.33
CA THR A 299 3.08 10.86 8.09
C THR A 299 2.29 12.14 8.28
N CYS A 300 1.15 12.23 7.60
CA CYS A 300 0.23 13.36 7.78
C CYS A 300 -0.21 13.51 9.25
N TYR A 301 -0.27 14.77 9.71
CA TYR A 301 -0.77 15.08 11.05
C TYR A 301 -2.30 14.97 11.10
N THR A 302 -2.80 13.92 11.74
CA THR A 302 -4.22 13.83 12.10
C THR A 302 -4.47 14.60 13.39
N ARG A 303 -5.35 15.60 13.35
CA ARG A 303 -5.76 16.34 14.54
C ARG A 303 -6.56 15.41 15.47
N PRO A 304 -6.22 15.32 16.78
CA PRO A 304 -7.01 14.56 17.73
C PRO A 304 -8.43 15.11 17.79
N LYS A 305 -9.43 14.22 17.68
CA LYS A 305 -10.85 14.58 17.77
C LYS A 305 -11.27 14.63 19.23
N THR A 306 -11.98 15.69 19.62
CA THR A 306 -12.58 15.79 20.96
C THR A 306 -13.94 15.09 20.93
N LYS A 307 -14.29 14.33 21.98
CA LYS A 307 -15.62 13.74 22.11
C LYS A 307 -16.69 14.83 22.27
N GLU A 308 -17.87 14.58 21.72
CA GLU A 308 -19.04 15.43 21.89
C GLU A 308 -19.38 15.54 23.39
N ASN A 309 -19.56 16.77 23.89
CA ASN A 309 -19.76 17.10 25.32
C ASN A 309 -18.56 16.86 26.28
N GLY A 310 -17.34 16.68 25.76
CA GLY A 310 -16.10 16.62 26.54
C GLY A 310 -15.29 17.91 26.50
N HIS A 311 -14.36 18.08 27.45
CA HIS A 311 -13.37 19.16 27.34
C HIS A 311 -12.40 18.90 26.19
N PRO A 312 -11.86 19.96 25.56
CA PRO A 312 -10.85 19.79 24.53
C PRO A 312 -9.62 19.06 25.08
N TRP A 313 -9.06 18.15 24.28
CA TRP A 313 -7.96 17.28 24.71
C TRP A 313 -6.73 18.05 25.23
N TRP A 314 -6.46 19.26 24.72
CA TRP A 314 -5.32 20.09 25.14
C TRP A 314 -5.49 20.78 26.51
N ALA A 315 -6.69 20.73 27.08
CA ALA A 315 -6.99 21.30 28.39
C ALA A 315 -6.63 20.36 29.55
N TYR A 316 -6.38 19.09 29.24
CA TYR A 316 -5.83 18.15 30.20
C TYR A 316 -4.30 18.21 30.19
N VAL A 317 -3.69 17.97 31.35
CA VAL A 317 -2.24 17.95 31.53
C VAL A 317 -1.85 16.61 32.12
N TYR A 318 -0.89 15.93 31.51
CA TYR A 318 -0.31 14.72 32.07
C TYR A 318 0.87 15.09 32.97
N ASP A 319 0.86 14.56 34.17
CA ASP A 319 1.96 14.69 35.15
C ASP A 319 2.80 13.41 35.11
N GLU A 320 4.03 13.51 34.57
CA GLU A 320 4.95 12.38 34.45
C GLU A 320 5.46 11.88 35.81
N TYR A 321 5.51 12.74 36.83
CA TYR A 321 6.05 12.39 38.14
C TYR A 321 5.06 11.54 38.94
N PHE A 322 3.78 11.91 38.89
CA PHE A 322 2.72 11.19 39.60
C PHE A 322 1.98 10.14 38.75
N ASP A 323 2.26 10.08 37.44
CA ASP A 323 1.51 9.28 36.46
C ASP A 323 0.00 9.55 36.54
N ASP A 324 -0.35 10.84 36.58
CA ASP A 324 -1.71 11.34 36.76
C ASP A 324 -2.12 12.27 35.62
N VAL A 325 -3.42 12.35 35.35
CA VAL A 325 -3.98 13.29 34.37
C VAL A 325 -4.79 14.34 35.08
N ILE A 326 -4.36 15.59 35.00
CA ILE A 326 -5.07 16.73 35.56
C ILE A 326 -6.11 17.18 34.55
N CYS A 327 -7.38 17.17 34.94
CA CYS A 327 -8.47 17.68 34.12
C CYS A 327 -8.58 19.22 34.21
N PRO A 328 -9.34 19.87 33.31
CA PRO A 328 -9.50 21.33 33.31
C PRO A 328 -10.10 21.91 34.61
N GLU A 329 -10.82 21.09 35.38
CA GLU A 329 -11.34 21.40 36.71
C GLU A 329 -10.29 21.21 37.83
N TYR A 330 -9.02 21.06 37.48
CA TYR A 330 -7.89 20.87 38.40
C TYR A 330 -8.03 19.63 39.30
N ARG A 331 -8.70 18.57 38.81
CA ARG A 331 -8.78 17.28 39.50
C ARG A 331 -7.81 16.28 38.89
N ALA A 332 -7.07 15.58 39.75
CA ALA A 332 -6.21 14.49 39.35
C ALA A 332 -7.04 13.24 39.03
N LEU A 333 -6.82 12.67 37.85
CA LEU A 333 -7.31 11.37 37.42
C LEU A 333 -6.13 10.40 37.51
N HIS A 334 -6.30 9.36 38.31
CA HIS A 334 -5.21 8.43 38.60
C HIS A 334 -5.22 7.25 37.66
N TYR A 335 -4.04 6.72 37.36
CA TYR A 335 -3.92 5.48 36.60
C TYR A 335 -4.75 4.36 37.22
N SER A 336 -5.62 3.77 36.41
CA SER A 336 -6.54 2.69 36.81
C SER A 336 -6.06 1.35 36.29
N THR A 337 -5.86 1.25 34.97
CA THR A 337 -5.49 0.03 34.27
C THR A 337 -5.07 0.35 32.83
N THR A 338 -4.17 -0.44 32.27
CA THR A 338 -4.02 -0.55 30.81
C THR A 338 -4.98 -1.62 30.28
N ASN A 339 -5.77 -1.27 29.26
CA ASN A 339 -6.70 -2.21 28.63
C ASN A 339 -5.99 -3.11 27.60
N ARG A 340 -6.71 -4.10 27.06
CA ARG A 340 -6.14 -5.05 26.07
C ARG A 340 -5.74 -4.40 24.74
N ASP A 341 -6.27 -3.22 24.44
CA ASP A 341 -5.99 -2.46 23.22
C ASP A 341 -4.79 -1.48 23.40
N GLY A 342 -4.13 -1.50 24.56
CA GLY A 342 -2.94 -0.67 24.84
C GLY A 342 -3.23 0.75 25.32
N TYR A 343 -4.44 1.04 25.78
CA TYR A 343 -4.78 2.34 26.38
C TYR A 343 -4.64 2.30 27.90
N ARG A 344 -3.95 3.29 28.45
CA ARG A 344 -3.97 3.61 29.87
C ARG A 344 -5.26 4.34 30.20
N GLU A 345 -6.05 3.76 31.11
CA GLU A 345 -7.26 4.38 31.64
C GLU A 345 -6.93 5.12 32.94
N TYR A 346 -7.31 6.39 33.01
CA TYR A 346 -7.21 7.23 34.19
C TYR A 346 -8.61 7.55 34.70
N LYS A 347 -8.83 7.39 36.01
CA LYS A 347 -10.15 7.55 36.63
C LYS A 347 -10.09 8.44 37.85
N SER A 348 -11.16 9.21 38.06
CA SER A 348 -11.37 9.95 39.30
C SER A 348 -11.65 8.99 40.46
N ARG A 349 -11.06 9.23 41.63
CA ARG A 349 -11.35 8.48 42.86
C ARG A 349 -12.74 8.87 43.37
N ALA A 350 -13.66 7.90 43.44
CA ALA A 350 -15.06 8.12 43.82
C ALA A 350 -15.25 8.75 45.21
N TYR A 351 -14.29 8.58 46.13
CA TYR A 351 -14.38 9.10 47.51
C TYR A 351 -13.91 10.55 47.68
N LEU A 352 -13.32 11.18 46.66
CA LEU A 352 -12.85 12.58 46.71
C LEU A 352 -13.80 13.55 45.98
N VAL A 353 -14.91 13.04 45.42
CA VAL A 353 -15.81 13.83 44.58
C VAL A 353 -17.21 13.86 45.20
N PRO A 354 -17.72 15.02 45.65
CA PRO A 354 -19.05 15.14 46.27
C PRO A 354 -20.22 15.04 45.26
N PHE A 355 -19.98 14.57 44.03
CA PHE A 355 -20.96 14.47 42.95
C PHE A 355 -20.87 13.09 42.27
N PRO A 356 -21.98 12.50 41.80
CA PRO A 356 -22.05 11.13 41.27
C PRO A 356 -21.52 11.04 39.82
N VAL A 357 -20.40 11.71 39.54
CA VAL A 357 -19.87 11.85 38.20
C VAL A 357 -18.45 11.27 38.16
N SER A 358 -18.34 10.08 37.58
CA SER A 358 -17.05 9.44 37.33
C SER A 358 -16.48 9.98 36.02
N TRP A 359 -15.24 10.48 36.07
CA TRP A 359 -14.50 10.91 34.89
C TRP A 359 -13.49 9.83 34.51
N THR A 360 -13.53 9.41 33.25
CA THR A 360 -12.56 8.47 32.69
C THR A 360 -11.89 9.09 31.49
N VAL A 361 -10.55 9.08 31.50
CA VAL A 361 -9.71 9.49 30.38
C VAL A 361 -8.94 8.27 29.90
N LYS A 362 -8.90 8.04 28.60
CA LYS A 362 -8.00 7.05 28.00
C LYS A 362 -6.89 7.77 27.26
N MET A 363 -5.64 7.42 27.58
CA MET A 363 -4.47 7.82 26.81
C MET A 363 -3.76 6.61 26.27
N LYS A 364 -3.34 6.72 25.01
CA LYS A 364 -2.44 5.76 24.41
C LYS A 364 -1.02 6.24 24.67
N LYS A 365 -0.12 5.35 25.06
CA LYS A 365 1.30 5.68 25.15
C LYS A 365 1.76 6.07 23.74
N LYS A 366 1.98 7.36 23.51
CA LYS A 366 2.81 7.78 22.38
C LYS A 366 4.20 7.29 22.72
N GLN A 367 4.79 6.45 21.87
CA GLN A 367 6.24 6.35 21.84
C GLN A 367 6.75 7.78 21.65
N LYS A 368 7.44 8.32 22.66
CA LYS A 368 7.88 9.74 22.74
C LYS A 368 8.54 10.19 21.42
N GLU A 369 9.23 9.26 20.76
CA GLU A 369 9.86 9.39 19.43
C GLU A 369 8.94 9.93 18.33
N THR A 370 7.68 9.51 18.24
CA THR A 370 6.79 9.98 17.15
C THR A 370 6.40 11.45 17.30
N GLN A 371 6.40 11.97 18.53
CA GLN A 371 6.03 13.37 18.81
C GLN A 371 7.24 14.29 18.67
N ASP A 372 8.42 13.81 19.08
CA ASP A 372 9.67 14.55 18.99
C ASP A 372 10.13 14.69 17.52
N ILE A 373 9.98 13.66 16.69
CA ILE A 373 10.31 13.70 15.25
C ILE A 373 9.36 14.62 14.45
N LEU A 374 8.04 14.56 14.73
CA LEU A 374 7.06 15.48 14.11
C LEU A 374 7.30 16.94 14.52
N SER A 375 7.80 17.17 15.74
CA SER A 375 8.20 18.52 16.19
C SER A 375 9.46 19.01 15.47
N TYR A 376 10.45 18.13 15.26
CA TYR A 376 11.71 18.41 14.55
C TYR A 376 11.47 18.78 13.07
N HIS A 377 10.61 18.04 12.35
CA HIS A 377 10.26 18.39 10.97
C HIS A 377 9.38 19.64 10.86
N SER A 378 8.55 19.94 11.86
CA SER A 378 7.79 21.20 11.91
C SER A 378 8.68 22.43 12.13
N GLN A 379 9.86 22.25 12.73
CA GLN A 379 10.86 23.31 12.90
C GLN A 379 11.63 23.59 11.59
N ALA A 380 11.79 22.60 10.72
CA ALA A 380 12.50 22.72 9.44
C ALA A 380 11.63 23.32 8.31
N ALA A 381 10.31 23.08 8.32
CA ALA A 381 9.38 23.71 7.39
C ALA A 381 8.83 25.01 8.00
N GLY A 382 9.25 26.17 7.47
CA GLY A 382 8.91 27.51 7.97
C GLY A 382 7.40 27.77 8.08
N CYS A 383 6.80 27.33 9.19
CA CYS A 383 5.38 27.45 9.47
C CYS A 383 5.16 28.49 10.58
N SER A 384 4.27 29.45 10.30
CA SER A 384 3.97 30.68 11.06
C SER A 384 4.09 30.60 12.59
N ASP A 385 4.49 31.71 13.22
CA ASP A 385 4.76 31.86 14.66
C ASP A 385 3.67 31.36 15.64
N LYS A 386 2.45 31.08 15.17
CA LYS A 386 1.41 30.40 15.97
C LYS A 386 1.67 28.90 16.20
N ALA A 387 2.47 28.24 15.38
CA ALA A 387 2.89 26.85 15.57
C ALA A 387 4.01 26.72 16.63
N ARG A 388 4.85 27.75 16.75
CA ARG A 388 6.03 27.80 17.64
C ARG A 388 5.67 27.72 19.12
N ALA A 389 4.53 28.29 19.52
CA ALA A 389 4.06 28.29 20.91
C ALA A 389 3.43 26.96 21.39
N LYS A 390 3.15 26.00 20.48
CA LYS A 390 2.55 24.70 20.84
C LYS A 390 3.57 23.56 20.94
N ALA A 391 4.79 23.73 20.43
CA ALA A 391 5.83 22.70 20.45
C ALA A 391 6.61 22.65 21.77
N SER A 392 6.56 23.68 22.62
CA SER A 392 7.35 23.80 23.85
C SER A 392 6.74 23.15 25.10
N GLY A 393 5.61 22.44 24.97
CA GLY A 393 4.98 21.74 26.09
C GLY A 393 4.73 20.28 25.71
N GLY A 394 5.43 19.35 26.36
CA GLY A 394 5.27 17.89 26.19
C GLY A 394 3.88 17.39 26.59
N ARG A 395 2.85 17.73 25.81
CA ARG A 395 1.46 17.31 26.06
C ARG A 395 1.11 16.11 25.19
N GLN A 396 0.75 15.00 25.84
CA GLN A 396 0.25 13.82 25.16
C GLN A 396 -1.21 14.04 24.71
N PRO A 397 -1.60 13.61 23.50
CA PRO A 397 -2.97 13.72 23.04
C PRO A 397 -3.87 12.69 23.75
N ILE A 398 -5.00 13.17 24.29
CA ILE A 398 -6.06 12.33 24.86
C ILE A 398 -7.03 11.91 23.77
N GLU A 399 -7.26 10.61 23.64
CA GLU A 399 -8.10 10.05 22.57
C GLU A 399 -9.57 9.86 23.00
N GLU A 400 -9.84 9.61 24.29
CA GLU A 400 -11.21 9.50 24.79
C GLU A 400 -11.39 10.14 26.17
N CYS A 401 -12.39 11.02 26.30
CA CYS A 401 -12.89 11.48 27.60
C CYS A 401 -14.43 11.43 27.61
N GLY A 402 -15.01 10.78 28.63
CA GLY A 402 -16.45 10.66 28.77
C GLY A 402 -16.90 10.92 30.21
N ARG A 403 -18.07 11.56 30.33
CA ARG A 403 -18.84 11.61 31.56
C ARG A 403 -19.65 10.32 31.64
N THR A 404 -19.26 9.39 32.49
CA THR A 404 -20.07 8.19 32.76
C THR A 404 -21.04 8.51 33.89
N GLY A 405 -22.31 8.73 33.53
CA GLY A 405 -23.41 8.71 34.49
C GLY A 405 -23.61 7.28 34.98
N LEU A 406 -23.82 7.13 36.28
CA LEU A 406 -24.34 5.89 36.87
C LEU A 406 -25.82 5.73 36.52
#